data_AF-A0A235HED2-F1
#
_entry.id   AF-A0A235HED2-F1
#
_cell.length_a   1.000
_cell.length_b   1.000
_cell.length_c   1.000
_cell.angle_alpha   90.00
_cell.angle_beta   90.00
_cell.angle_gamma   90.00
#
_symmetry.space_group_name_H-M   'P 1'
#
loop_
_entity.id
_entity.type
_entity.pdbx_description
1 polymer ?
#
loop_
_entity_poly.entity_id
_entity_poly.type
_entity_poly.pdbx_seq_one_letter_code
_entity_poly.pdbx_strand_id
1 'polypeptide(L)'
;MTRFFCDTAIPQDLLPGTPAAAADWLVAASEPYGLSFTRDGDRLTTDGPFGRLTLTVGTDTLRLRAESGDRGLLERFRGSITEQLLGLLGENATVVWTGDVETGALFADFREIRVAAVRDLTPRLRRITFRGRDLGRFASSDNLHVRLYLPPPGLEVPSWPRPGPDGRPVLPEPDHRPAVRYYTLRRVDADAGELDIDVVLHDDDGHSGGAPGADFARRARPDDLCGMSGPYGLGIRPASWYLLAGDETALPAIARILEELPDDARGTALIEVEDAADELPLRTPAGVAVRWLHRRSAGMANPLVETVRSLTLPADTAGLFAWVACEFDDLARLREHLRGCGIDRDRMLAVAYWRRTPPTASSVRGTSG
;
A
#
# COMPACT_ATOMS: atom_id res chain seq x y z
N MET A 1 0.30 -19.48 -19.43
CA MET A 1 -0.34 -18.35 -18.73
C MET A 1 -0.47 -17.20 -19.71
N THR A 2 -1.64 -16.56 -19.78
CA THR A 2 -1.83 -15.36 -20.59
C THR A 2 -0.93 -14.24 -20.04
N ARG A 3 -0.24 -13.52 -20.92
CA ARG A 3 0.63 -12.41 -20.55
C ARG A 3 0.18 -11.19 -21.33
N PHE A 4 -0.21 -10.14 -20.61
CA PHE A 4 -0.62 -8.88 -21.19
C PHE A 4 0.60 -8.01 -21.46
N PHE A 5 0.57 -7.18 -22.51
CA PHE A 5 1.65 -6.27 -22.81
C PHE A 5 1.20 -4.95 -23.44
N CYS A 6 1.98 -3.91 -23.19
CA CYS A 6 1.86 -2.63 -23.88
C CYS A 6 3.23 -2.20 -24.40
N ASP A 7 3.26 -1.64 -25.60
CA ASP A 7 4.46 -1.10 -26.23
C ASP A 7 4.31 0.42 -26.47
N THR A 8 5.37 1.17 -26.25
CA THR A 8 5.50 2.59 -26.66
C THR A 8 6.87 2.81 -27.31
N ALA A 9 6.95 3.81 -28.19
CA ALA A 9 8.18 4.15 -28.89
C ALA A 9 8.34 5.67 -28.88
N ILE A 10 9.52 6.13 -28.47
CA ILE A 10 9.86 7.55 -28.38
C ILE A 10 10.96 7.85 -29.41
N PRO A 11 10.62 8.54 -30.50
CA PRO A 11 11.58 9.04 -31.49
C PRO A 11 12.61 10.00 -30.88
N GLN A 12 13.83 10.00 -31.40
CA GLN A 12 14.93 10.81 -30.88
C GLN A 12 14.67 12.33 -30.96
N ASP A 13 13.92 12.80 -31.95
CA ASP A 13 13.55 14.21 -32.08
C ASP A 13 12.65 14.71 -30.94
N LEU A 14 12.01 13.79 -30.20
CA LEU A 14 11.26 14.10 -28.98
C LEU A 14 12.10 13.95 -27.70
N LEU A 15 13.27 13.30 -27.77
CA LEU A 15 14.14 13.09 -26.62
C LEU A 15 15.03 14.32 -26.37
N PRO A 16 15.38 14.62 -25.10
CA PRO A 16 16.38 15.65 -24.79
C PRO A 16 17.81 15.27 -25.20
N GLY A 17 18.03 14.08 -25.78
CA GLY A 17 19.33 13.53 -26.15
C GLY A 17 19.19 12.26 -26.98
N THR A 18 20.21 11.40 -26.98
CA THR A 18 20.16 10.13 -27.72
C THR A 18 19.23 9.12 -27.04
N PRO A 19 18.70 8.12 -27.77
CA PRO A 19 17.96 6.99 -27.19
C PRO A 19 18.72 6.29 -26.05
N ALA A 20 20.04 6.19 -26.14
CA ALA A 20 20.89 5.59 -25.11
C ALA A 20 20.88 6.43 -23.81
N ALA A 21 21.06 7.75 -23.92
CA ALA A 21 21.04 8.65 -22.77
C ALA A 21 19.66 8.68 -22.09
N ALA A 22 18.59 8.63 -22.88
CA ALA A 22 17.22 8.53 -22.37
C ALA A 22 16.97 7.21 -21.61
N ALA A 23 17.48 6.09 -22.11
CA ALA A 23 17.40 4.81 -21.42
C ALA A 23 18.16 4.82 -20.09
N ASP A 24 19.37 5.39 -20.06
CA ASP A 24 20.15 5.50 -18.83
C ASP A 24 19.46 6.41 -17.80
N TRP A 25 18.80 7.48 -18.25
CA TRP A 25 17.99 8.32 -17.37
C TRP A 25 16.83 7.54 -16.73
N LEU A 26 16.10 6.73 -17.52
CA LEU A 26 15.00 5.91 -17.01
C LEU A 26 15.47 4.84 -16.03
N VAL A 27 16.65 4.25 -16.28
CA VAL A 27 17.27 3.30 -15.34
C VAL A 27 17.54 4.02 -14.02
N ALA A 28 18.20 5.18 -14.04
CA ALA A 28 18.48 5.94 -12.82
C ALA A 28 17.20 6.38 -12.09
N ALA A 29 16.18 6.84 -12.84
CA ALA A 29 14.88 7.23 -12.28
C ALA A 29 14.13 6.05 -11.61
N SER A 30 14.48 4.81 -11.98
CA SER A 30 13.88 3.59 -11.42
C SER A 30 14.57 3.07 -10.15
N GLU A 31 15.81 3.47 -9.88
CA GLU A 31 16.61 2.98 -8.75
C GLU A 31 15.97 3.25 -7.38
N PRO A 32 15.35 4.43 -7.11
CA PRO A 32 14.66 4.68 -5.83
C PRO A 32 13.52 3.70 -5.55
N TYR A 33 12.96 3.09 -6.61
CA TYR A 33 11.91 2.08 -6.53
C TYR A 33 12.47 0.66 -6.39
N GLY A 34 13.79 0.51 -6.22
CA GLY A 34 14.46 -0.77 -6.05
C GLY A 34 14.53 -1.62 -7.32
N LEU A 35 14.27 -1.03 -8.49
CA LEU A 35 14.39 -1.71 -9.77
C LEU A 35 15.85 -1.73 -10.21
N SER A 36 16.29 -2.87 -10.73
CA SER A 36 17.64 -3.05 -11.28
C SER A 36 17.54 -3.64 -12.67
N PHE A 37 18.21 -3.01 -13.63
CA PHE A 37 18.18 -3.42 -15.03
C PHE A 37 19.38 -4.30 -15.36
N THR A 38 19.13 -5.37 -16.11
CA THR A 38 20.15 -6.18 -16.76
C THR A 38 20.28 -5.74 -18.23
N ARG A 39 21.50 -5.45 -18.67
CA ARG A 39 21.78 -5.06 -20.06
C ARG A 39 22.26 -6.26 -20.87
N ASP A 40 21.68 -6.45 -22.04
CA ASP A 40 22.09 -7.43 -23.06
C ASP A 40 22.01 -6.75 -24.44
N GLY A 41 23.17 -6.40 -24.99
CA GLY A 41 23.26 -5.61 -26.22
C GLY A 41 22.53 -4.26 -26.12
N ASP A 42 21.56 -4.07 -27.01
CA ASP A 42 20.69 -2.89 -27.09
C ASP A 42 19.47 -2.96 -26.14
N ARG A 43 19.32 -4.05 -25.38
CA ARG A 43 18.17 -4.26 -24.48
C ARG A 43 18.56 -4.07 -23.02
N LEU A 44 17.68 -3.41 -22.28
CA LEU A 44 17.72 -3.32 -20.81
C LEU A 44 16.43 -3.92 -20.27
N THR A 45 16.53 -4.87 -19.34
CA THR A 45 15.34 -5.54 -18.77
C THR A 45 15.35 -5.48 -17.26
N THR A 46 14.19 -5.20 -16.65
CA THR A 46 13.98 -5.35 -15.21
C THR A 46 12.66 -6.06 -14.93
N ASP A 47 12.63 -6.83 -13.86
CA ASP A 47 11.41 -7.44 -13.31
C ASP A 47 11.09 -6.73 -11.99
N GLY A 48 9.85 -6.26 -11.85
CA GLY A 48 9.37 -5.51 -10.71
C GLY A 48 7.98 -5.98 -10.25
N PRO A 49 7.42 -5.34 -9.21
CA PRO A 49 6.14 -5.74 -8.62
C PRO A 49 4.95 -5.65 -9.59
N PHE A 50 5.03 -4.80 -10.61
CA PHE A 50 3.97 -4.68 -11.63
C PHE A 50 4.17 -5.58 -12.85
N GLY A 51 5.35 -6.18 -13.00
CA GLY A 51 5.72 -7.00 -14.14
C GLY A 51 7.11 -6.68 -14.69
N ARG A 52 7.33 -7.01 -15.95
CA ARG A 52 8.61 -6.81 -16.64
C ARG A 52 8.58 -5.55 -17.48
N LEU A 53 9.63 -4.74 -17.38
CA LEU A 53 9.90 -3.64 -18.30
C LEU A 53 11.14 -3.95 -19.13
N THR A 54 11.01 -3.83 -20.44
CA THR A 54 12.13 -3.90 -21.38
C THR A 54 12.27 -2.58 -22.11
N LEU A 55 13.47 -2.01 -22.09
CA LEU A 55 13.88 -0.90 -22.94
C LEU A 55 14.72 -1.47 -24.10
N THR A 56 14.49 -1.00 -25.33
CA THR A 56 15.31 -1.35 -26.51
C THR A 56 15.81 -0.07 -27.15
N VAL A 57 17.14 0.10 -27.15
CA VAL A 57 17.84 1.30 -27.60
C VAL A 57 18.15 1.17 -29.09
N GLY A 58 17.33 1.80 -29.93
CA GLY A 58 17.58 1.90 -31.36
C GLY A 58 18.54 3.04 -31.73
N THR A 59 18.79 3.19 -33.04
CA THR A 59 19.62 4.28 -33.59
C THR A 59 18.97 5.65 -33.43
N ASP A 60 17.65 5.74 -33.58
CA ASP A 60 16.86 6.98 -33.61
C ASP A 60 15.58 6.88 -32.75
N THR A 61 15.41 5.79 -32.01
CA THR A 61 14.17 5.50 -31.27
C THR A 61 14.49 4.74 -29.99
N LEU A 62 13.86 5.12 -28.88
CA LEU A 62 13.80 4.31 -27.67
C LEU A 62 12.46 3.59 -27.60
N ARG A 63 12.45 2.25 -27.58
CA ARG A 63 11.23 1.46 -27.44
C ARG A 63 11.11 0.90 -26.02
N LEU A 64 9.91 0.92 -25.48
CA LEU A 64 9.59 0.38 -24.17
C LEU A 64 8.48 -0.65 -24.31
N ARG A 65 8.65 -1.80 -23.65
CA ARG A 65 7.64 -2.85 -23.54
C ARG A 65 7.40 -3.14 -22.06
N ALA A 66 6.16 -2.96 -21.62
CA ALA A 66 5.69 -3.37 -20.30
C ALA A 66 4.89 -4.66 -20.44
N GLU A 67 5.16 -5.65 -19.60
CA GLU A 67 4.46 -6.94 -19.62
C GLU A 67 4.05 -7.35 -18.20
N SER A 68 2.83 -7.89 -18.04
CA SER A 68 2.37 -8.40 -16.75
C SER A 68 1.51 -9.66 -16.90
N GLY A 69 1.48 -10.46 -15.85
CA GLY A 69 0.55 -11.58 -15.72
C GLY A 69 -0.86 -11.14 -15.29
N ASP A 70 -1.01 -9.91 -14.81
CA ASP A 70 -2.28 -9.32 -14.35
C ASP A 70 -2.57 -8.03 -15.11
N ARG A 71 -3.81 -7.90 -15.60
CA ARG A 71 -4.23 -6.73 -16.40
C ARG A 71 -4.22 -5.44 -15.59
N GLY A 72 -4.64 -5.48 -14.32
CA GLY A 72 -4.64 -4.30 -13.44
C GLY A 72 -3.24 -3.83 -13.10
N LEU A 73 -2.31 -4.76 -12.87
CA LEU A 73 -0.89 -4.43 -12.70
C LEU A 73 -0.32 -3.78 -13.97
N LEU A 74 -0.66 -4.28 -15.16
CA LEU A 74 -0.23 -3.65 -16.42
C LEU A 74 -0.78 -2.23 -16.58
N GLU A 75 -2.06 -2.00 -16.27
CA GLU A 75 -2.67 -0.66 -16.32
C GLU A 75 -1.93 0.34 -15.41
N ARG A 76 -1.62 -0.09 -14.17
CA ARG A 76 -0.84 0.71 -13.22
C ARG A 76 0.59 0.94 -13.70
N PHE A 77 1.22 -0.09 -14.24
CA PHE A 77 2.59 0.00 -14.73
C PHE A 77 2.72 1.01 -15.86
N ARG A 78 1.76 0.98 -16.81
CA ARG A 78 1.69 1.93 -17.92
C ARG A 78 1.62 3.37 -17.44
N GLY A 79 0.78 3.66 -16.45
CA GLY A 79 0.69 4.99 -15.84
C GLY A 79 2.01 5.43 -15.19
N SER A 80 2.63 4.55 -14.40
CA SER A 80 3.92 4.84 -13.74
C SER A 80 5.05 5.10 -14.74
N ILE A 81 5.17 4.28 -15.79
CA ILE A 81 6.18 4.49 -16.85
C ILE A 81 5.90 5.80 -17.58
N THR A 82 4.63 6.13 -17.83
CA THR A 82 4.25 7.39 -18.48
C THR A 82 4.64 8.60 -17.65
N GLU A 83 4.44 8.58 -16.33
CA GLU A 83 4.91 9.66 -15.45
C GLU A 83 6.44 9.84 -15.53
N GLN A 84 7.21 8.74 -15.56
CA GLN A 84 8.67 8.81 -15.74
C GLN A 84 9.05 9.39 -17.10
N LEU A 85 8.39 8.94 -18.17
CA LEU A 85 8.60 9.47 -19.52
C LEU A 85 8.28 10.97 -19.59
N LEU A 86 7.22 11.44 -18.95
CA LEU A 86 6.91 12.87 -18.92
C LEU A 86 7.90 13.68 -18.08
N GLY A 87 8.48 13.08 -17.03
CA GLY A 87 9.62 13.67 -16.32
C GLY A 87 10.85 13.88 -17.22
N LEU A 88 11.04 13.01 -18.21
CA LEU A 88 12.11 13.10 -19.21
C LEU A 88 11.77 14.02 -20.38
N LEU A 89 10.55 13.92 -20.92
CA LEU A 89 10.09 14.58 -22.15
C LEU A 89 9.49 15.98 -21.90
N GLY A 90 9.13 16.28 -20.66
CA GLY A 90 8.33 17.44 -20.27
C GLY A 90 6.83 17.13 -20.17
N GLU A 91 6.13 17.86 -19.30
CA GLU A 91 4.72 17.58 -18.93
C GLU A 91 3.72 17.67 -20.09
N ASN A 92 4.06 18.41 -21.16
CA ASN A 92 3.21 18.58 -22.34
C ASN A 92 3.42 17.51 -23.41
N ALA A 93 4.38 16.59 -23.23
CA ALA A 93 4.62 15.52 -24.19
C ALA A 93 3.44 14.53 -24.21
N THR A 94 3.22 13.91 -25.37
CA THR A 94 2.20 12.87 -25.53
C THR A 94 2.87 11.51 -25.62
N VAL A 95 2.51 10.60 -24.72
CA VAL A 95 2.96 9.20 -24.75
C VAL A 95 1.83 8.35 -25.28
N VAL A 96 2.07 7.67 -26.41
CA VAL A 96 1.11 6.76 -27.03
C VAL A 96 1.52 5.33 -26.77
N TRP A 97 0.58 4.54 -26.25
CA TRP A 97 0.75 3.11 -26.03
C TRP A 97 -0.03 2.31 -27.08
N THR A 98 0.48 1.12 -27.39
CA THR A 98 -0.16 0.11 -28.26
C THR A 98 -0.14 -1.26 -27.56
N GLY A 99 -0.91 -2.24 -28.04
CA GLY A 99 -1.06 -3.54 -27.39
C GLY A 99 -2.34 -3.63 -26.55
N ASP A 100 -2.26 -4.19 -25.34
CA ASP A 100 -3.37 -4.36 -24.39
C ASP A 100 -3.75 -3.04 -23.70
N VAL A 101 -4.10 -2.03 -24.50
CA VAL A 101 -4.34 -0.66 -24.05
C VAL A 101 -5.79 -0.33 -23.73
N GLU A 102 -6.71 -1.28 -23.93
CA GLU A 102 -8.15 -1.11 -23.68
C GLU A 102 -8.40 -0.48 -22.31
N THR A 103 -9.01 0.71 -22.32
CA THR A 103 -9.36 1.44 -21.11
C THR A 103 -10.82 1.16 -20.76
N GLY A 104 -11.03 0.37 -19.71
CA GLY A 104 -12.36 0.18 -19.14
C GLY A 104 -12.91 1.48 -18.52
N ALA A 105 -14.19 1.46 -18.15
CA ALA A 105 -14.78 2.57 -17.38
C ALA A 105 -14.09 2.76 -16.01
N LEU A 106 -13.55 1.67 -15.45
CA LEU A 106 -12.80 1.61 -14.20
C LEU A 106 -11.50 0.83 -14.43
N PHE A 107 -10.52 1.02 -13.55
CA PHE A 107 -9.33 0.18 -13.52
C PHE A 107 -9.69 -1.27 -13.18
N ALA A 108 -8.95 -2.23 -13.73
CA ALA A 108 -9.21 -3.66 -13.50
C ALA A 108 -9.03 -4.08 -12.02
N ASP A 109 -8.25 -3.32 -11.25
CA ASP A 109 -8.04 -3.50 -9.80
C ASP A 109 -9.07 -2.76 -8.94
N PHE A 110 -10.05 -2.06 -9.54
CA PHE A 110 -11.03 -1.24 -8.82
C PHE A 110 -12.36 -1.97 -8.63
N ARG A 111 -12.99 -1.79 -7.46
CA ARG A 111 -14.35 -2.26 -7.17
C ARG A 111 -15.15 -1.15 -6.52
N GLU A 112 -16.40 -1.02 -6.96
CA GLU A 112 -17.41 -0.35 -6.15
C GLU A 112 -17.86 -1.30 -5.04
N ILE A 113 -17.96 -0.77 -3.82
CA ILE A 113 -18.40 -1.49 -2.64
C ILE A 113 -19.41 -0.64 -1.87
N ARG A 114 -20.34 -1.27 -1.17
CA ARG A 114 -21.37 -0.58 -0.38
C ARG A 114 -21.27 -0.99 1.07
N VAL A 115 -21.48 -0.05 1.97
CA VAL A 115 -21.58 -0.36 3.40
C VAL A 115 -22.76 -1.30 3.61
N ALA A 116 -22.49 -2.45 4.24
CA ALA A 116 -23.50 -3.41 4.65
C ALA A 116 -23.86 -3.24 6.14
N ALA A 117 -22.84 -3.02 6.98
CA ALA A 117 -23.02 -2.84 8.42
C ALA A 117 -21.91 -1.97 9.02
N VAL A 118 -22.20 -1.35 10.16
CA VAL A 118 -21.25 -0.57 10.95
C VAL A 118 -21.34 -1.02 12.40
N ARG A 119 -20.19 -1.26 13.05
CA ARG A 119 -20.11 -1.72 14.43
C ARG A 119 -18.95 -1.06 15.16
N ASP A 120 -19.23 -0.45 16.32
CA ASP A 120 -18.18 -0.02 17.24
C ASP A 120 -17.55 -1.24 17.91
N LEU A 121 -16.23 -1.37 17.77
CA LEU A 121 -15.44 -2.43 18.43
C LEU A 121 -14.95 -1.95 19.79
N THR A 122 -14.46 -0.72 19.82
CA THR A 122 -13.98 0.01 20.99
C THR A 122 -14.43 1.47 20.87
N PRO A 123 -14.21 2.34 21.87
CA PRO A 123 -14.49 3.77 21.73
C PRO A 123 -13.77 4.45 20.54
N ARG A 124 -12.63 3.92 20.10
CA ARG A 124 -11.77 4.52 19.06
C ARG A 124 -11.59 3.65 17.82
N LEU A 125 -12.21 2.48 17.75
CA LEU A 125 -12.11 1.60 16.60
C LEU A 125 -13.48 1.13 16.13
N ARG A 126 -13.78 1.39 14.87
CA ARG A 126 -15.07 1.06 14.24
C ARG A 126 -14.87 0.13 13.06
N ARG A 127 -15.58 -1.00 13.04
CA ARG A 127 -15.66 -1.89 11.89
C ARG A 127 -16.74 -1.42 10.93
N ILE A 128 -16.38 -1.35 9.66
CA ILE A 128 -17.32 -1.21 8.55
C ILE A 128 -17.25 -2.48 7.71
N THR A 129 -18.37 -3.20 7.63
CA THR A 129 -18.52 -4.32 6.71
C THR A 129 -19.07 -3.78 5.41
N PHE A 130 -18.42 -4.11 4.31
CA PHE A 130 -18.82 -3.76 2.96
C PHE A 130 -19.27 -5.00 2.20
N ARG A 131 -20.20 -4.81 1.26
CA ARG A 131 -20.57 -5.78 0.24
C ARG A 131 -20.07 -5.33 -1.13
N GLY A 132 -19.63 -6.28 -1.95
CA GLY A 132 -19.09 -6.03 -3.28
C GLY A 132 -19.17 -7.25 -4.18
N ARG A 133 -18.72 -7.08 -5.42
CA ARG A 133 -18.59 -8.17 -6.40
C ARG A 133 -17.11 -8.42 -6.71
N ASP A 134 -16.81 -9.61 -7.21
CA ASP A 134 -15.49 -9.99 -7.70
C ASP A 134 -14.36 -9.71 -6.70
N LEU A 135 -14.61 -10.11 -5.44
CA LEU A 135 -13.71 -9.88 -4.31
C LEU A 135 -12.56 -10.90 -4.20
N GLY A 136 -12.55 -11.95 -5.04
CA GLY A 136 -11.58 -13.04 -4.96
C GLY A 136 -10.11 -12.59 -4.96
N ARG A 137 -9.76 -11.53 -5.71
CA ARG A 137 -8.40 -10.98 -5.75
C ARG A 137 -7.93 -10.37 -4.42
N PHE A 138 -8.87 -10.00 -3.54
CA PHE A 138 -8.59 -9.38 -2.24
C PHE A 138 -8.51 -10.40 -1.10
N ALA A 139 -8.90 -11.65 -1.35
CA ALA A 139 -8.91 -12.74 -0.37
C ALA A 139 -7.54 -13.44 -0.22
N SER A 140 -6.44 -12.72 -0.49
CA SER A 140 -5.06 -13.23 -0.32
C SER A 140 -4.44 -12.70 0.97
N SER A 141 -3.62 -13.51 1.63
CA SER A 141 -2.76 -13.14 2.76
C SER A 141 -1.50 -12.38 2.32
N ASP A 142 -1.17 -12.39 1.03
CA ASP A 142 0.07 -11.78 0.50
C ASP A 142 -0.01 -10.25 0.46
N ASN A 143 -1.20 -9.68 0.54
CA ASN A 143 -1.44 -8.24 0.48
C ASN A 143 -2.53 -7.87 1.49
N LEU A 144 -2.18 -7.01 2.45
CA LEU A 144 -3.07 -6.70 3.58
C LEU A 144 -3.92 -5.45 3.36
N HIS A 145 -3.62 -4.62 2.35
CA HIS A 145 -4.19 -3.28 2.23
C HIS A 145 -5.00 -3.05 0.96
N VAL A 146 -5.86 -2.05 1.00
CA VAL A 146 -6.51 -1.45 -0.16
C VAL A 146 -6.40 0.07 -0.07
N ARG A 147 -6.51 0.74 -1.22
CA ARG A 147 -6.90 2.15 -1.24
C ARG A 147 -8.42 2.20 -1.18
N LEU A 148 -8.97 2.81 -0.14
CA LEU A 148 -10.39 3.10 0.00
C LEU A 148 -10.65 4.51 -0.52
N TYR A 149 -11.65 4.62 -1.40
CA TYR A 149 -12.09 5.84 -2.06
C TYR A 149 -13.40 6.28 -1.41
N LEU A 150 -13.35 7.42 -0.71
CA LEU A 150 -14.41 7.96 0.12
C LEU A 150 -15.01 9.18 -0.58
N PRO A 151 -16.22 9.07 -1.16
CA PRO A 151 -16.85 10.21 -1.82
C PRO A 151 -17.08 11.40 -0.86
N PRO A 152 -17.00 12.64 -1.38
CA PRO A 152 -17.50 13.80 -0.67
C PRO A 152 -18.93 13.57 -0.15
N PRO A 153 -19.26 14.06 1.06
CA PRO A 153 -20.59 13.89 1.63
C PRO A 153 -21.65 14.60 0.77
N GLY A 154 -22.80 13.95 0.58
CA GLY A 154 -23.94 14.53 -0.14
C GLY A 154 -23.93 14.35 -1.66
N LEU A 155 -22.92 13.68 -2.23
CA LEU A 155 -22.94 13.31 -3.64
C LEU A 155 -23.87 12.12 -3.91
N GLU A 156 -24.84 12.30 -4.82
CA GLU A 156 -25.74 11.22 -5.25
C GLU A 156 -25.04 10.18 -6.13
N VAL A 157 -24.11 10.64 -6.99
CA VAL A 157 -23.34 9.77 -7.90
C VAL A 157 -21.85 10.08 -7.74
N PRO A 158 -21.07 9.20 -7.09
CA PRO A 158 -19.63 9.38 -7.01
C PRO A 158 -18.97 9.19 -8.37
N SER A 159 -17.85 9.89 -8.56
CA SER A 159 -17.01 9.77 -9.75
C SER A 159 -15.68 9.14 -9.37
N TRP A 160 -15.18 8.22 -10.19
CA TRP A 160 -13.99 7.42 -9.90
C TRP A 160 -12.83 7.78 -10.83
N PRO A 161 -11.58 7.64 -10.37
CA PRO A 161 -10.44 7.65 -11.28
C PRO A 161 -10.57 6.54 -12.33
N ARG A 162 -10.38 6.91 -13.59
CA ARG A 162 -10.47 5.98 -14.73
C ARG A 162 -9.15 5.92 -15.49
N PRO A 163 -8.83 4.82 -16.17
CA PRO A 163 -7.62 4.73 -16.99
C PRO A 163 -7.68 5.74 -18.15
N GLY A 164 -6.66 6.59 -18.24
CA GLY A 164 -6.44 7.48 -19.37
C GLY A 164 -5.79 6.78 -20.56
N PRO A 165 -5.83 7.40 -21.76
CA PRO A 165 -5.27 6.82 -22.98
C PRO A 165 -3.74 6.63 -22.90
N ASP A 166 -3.04 7.49 -22.16
CA ASP A 166 -1.61 7.37 -21.87
C ASP A 166 -1.33 6.46 -20.66
N GLY A 167 -2.36 5.89 -20.03
CA GLY A 167 -2.27 5.03 -18.85
C GLY A 167 -2.30 5.75 -17.51
N ARG A 168 -2.17 7.08 -17.46
CA ARG A 168 -2.33 7.82 -16.20
C ARG A 168 -3.80 7.88 -15.80
N PRO A 169 -4.12 7.96 -14.49
CA PRO A 169 -5.50 8.10 -14.06
C PRO A 169 -6.06 9.46 -14.48
N VAL A 170 -7.20 9.44 -15.17
CA VAL A 170 -8.03 10.65 -15.30
C VAL A 170 -8.83 10.78 -14.01
N LEU A 171 -8.52 11.82 -13.25
CA LEU A 171 -9.17 12.09 -11.96
C LEU A 171 -10.52 12.79 -12.17
N PRO A 172 -11.49 12.57 -11.28
CA PRO A 172 -12.70 13.39 -11.22
C PRO A 172 -12.38 14.87 -10.98
N GLU A 173 -13.37 15.71 -11.30
CA GLU A 173 -13.39 17.12 -10.91
C GLU A 173 -13.19 17.27 -9.39
N PRO A 174 -12.52 18.33 -8.91
CA PRO A 174 -12.13 18.45 -7.51
C PRO A 174 -13.26 18.30 -6.49
N ASP A 175 -14.46 18.77 -6.82
CA ASP A 175 -15.67 18.71 -5.99
C ASP A 175 -16.34 17.32 -5.97
N HIS A 176 -16.03 16.47 -6.95
CA HIS A 176 -16.50 15.08 -7.05
C HIS A 176 -15.41 14.07 -6.68
N ARG A 177 -14.20 14.53 -6.38
CA ARG A 177 -13.04 13.68 -6.18
C ARG A 177 -13.11 12.99 -4.81
N PRO A 178 -13.08 11.65 -4.76
CA PRO A 178 -13.04 10.94 -3.49
C PRO A 178 -11.73 11.20 -2.76
N ALA A 179 -11.80 11.33 -1.44
CA ALA A 179 -10.63 11.21 -0.59
C ALA A 179 -10.12 9.76 -0.66
N VAL A 180 -8.79 9.59 -0.75
CA VAL A 180 -8.17 8.26 -0.81
C VAL A 180 -7.39 8.00 0.47
N ARG A 181 -7.63 6.86 1.12
CA ARG A 181 -6.90 6.42 2.31
C ARG A 181 -6.54 4.94 2.19
N TYR A 182 -5.39 4.55 2.71
CA TYR A 182 -5.04 3.14 2.82
C TYR A 182 -5.69 2.54 4.06
N TYR A 183 -6.27 1.36 3.92
CA TYR A 183 -6.83 0.60 5.01
C TYR A 183 -6.46 -0.87 4.89
N THR A 184 -6.37 -1.53 6.05
CA THR A 184 -6.23 -2.99 6.11
C THR A 184 -7.56 -3.65 5.77
N LEU A 185 -7.51 -4.63 4.86
CA LEU A 185 -8.55 -5.63 4.68
C LEU A 185 -8.53 -6.55 5.90
N ARG A 186 -9.41 -6.31 6.88
CA ARG A 186 -9.43 -7.05 8.14
C ARG A 186 -9.94 -8.47 7.97
N ARG A 187 -10.94 -8.66 7.10
CA ARG A 187 -11.51 -9.95 6.69
C ARG A 187 -12.01 -9.80 5.26
N VAL A 188 -11.86 -10.84 4.45
CA VAL A 188 -12.48 -10.93 3.13
C VAL A 188 -13.16 -12.28 3.01
N ASP A 189 -14.45 -12.26 2.70
CA ASP A 189 -15.26 -13.43 2.39
C ASP A 189 -15.78 -13.26 0.96
N ALA A 190 -15.00 -13.79 0.01
CA ALA A 190 -15.28 -13.62 -1.40
C ALA A 190 -16.56 -14.34 -1.85
N ASP A 191 -16.92 -15.44 -1.19
CA ASP A 191 -18.11 -16.24 -1.50
C ASP A 191 -19.38 -15.53 -1.01
N ALA A 192 -19.34 -14.93 0.19
CA ALA A 192 -20.42 -14.07 0.69
C ALA A 192 -20.45 -12.69 -0.01
N GLY A 193 -19.38 -12.31 -0.70
CA GLY A 193 -19.24 -11.00 -1.31
C GLY A 193 -19.07 -9.89 -0.27
N GLU A 194 -18.44 -10.20 0.87
CA GLU A 194 -18.24 -9.26 1.98
C GLU A 194 -16.77 -9.05 2.33
N LEU A 195 -16.47 -7.88 2.88
CA LEU A 195 -15.19 -7.58 3.51
C LEU A 195 -15.36 -6.66 4.70
N ASP A 196 -14.44 -6.74 5.65
CA ASP A 196 -14.40 -5.86 6.82
C ASP A 196 -13.19 -4.93 6.74
N ILE A 197 -13.39 -3.67 7.10
CA ILE A 197 -12.33 -2.68 7.33
C ILE A 197 -12.54 -2.09 8.72
N ASP A 198 -11.50 -2.09 9.53
CA ASP A 198 -11.50 -1.44 10.85
C ASP A 198 -10.85 -0.05 10.71
N VAL A 199 -11.57 0.98 11.15
CA VAL A 199 -11.18 2.38 11.05
C VAL A 199 -10.94 2.95 12.44
N VAL A 200 -9.74 3.48 12.67
CA VAL A 200 -9.43 4.27 13.86
C VAL A 200 -10.18 5.59 13.79
N LEU A 201 -10.96 5.88 14.83
CA LEU A 201 -11.67 7.14 15.01
C LEU A 201 -10.75 8.14 15.71
N HIS A 202 -10.44 9.22 15.01
CA HIS A 202 -9.64 10.33 15.53
C HIS A 202 -10.21 11.64 15.01
N ASP A 203 -10.02 12.72 15.76
CA ASP A 203 -10.39 14.06 15.31
C ASP A 203 -9.39 14.57 14.27
N ASP A 204 -9.74 15.64 13.58
CA ASP A 204 -8.79 16.33 12.71
C ASP A 204 -7.63 16.85 13.57
N ASP A 205 -6.42 16.44 13.20
CA ASP A 205 -5.20 16.89 13.86
C ASP A 205 -4.81 18.31 13.40
N GLY A 206 -5.53 18.90 12.44
CA GLY A 206 -5.30 20.23 11.89
C GLY A 206 -4.14 20.30 10.89
N HIS A 207 -3.49 19.17 10.61
CA HIS A 207 -2.30 19.07 9.75
C HIS A 207 -2.56 18.19 8.52
N SER A 208 -3.54 17.30 8.59
CA SER A 208 -3.86 16.29 7.57
C SER A 208 -4.93 16.74 6.56
N GLY A 209 -5.40 17.99 6.64
CA GLY A 209 -6.48 18.51 5.79
C GLY A 209 -7.82 17.81 6.06
N GLY A 210 -8.10 17.49 7.33
CA GLY A 210 -9.24 16.70 7.77
C GLY A 210 -8.92 15.24 8.08
N ALA A 211 -9.91 14.54 8.63
CA ALA A 211 -9.83 13.12 8.94
C ALA A 211 -10.83 12.32 8.07
N PRO A 212 -10.76 12.36 6.72
CA PRO A 212 -11.84 11.89 5.85
C PRO A 212 -12.21 10.43 6.08
N GLY A 213 -11.25 9.60 6.49
CA GLY A 213 -11.46 8.22 6.90
C GLY A 213 -12.31 8.09 8.17
N ALA A 214 -11.89 8.73 9.27
CA ALA A 214 -12.64 8.76 10.52
C ALA A 214 -14.00 9.46 10.35
N ASP A 215 -14.07 10.56 9.60
CA ASP A 215 -15.30 11.28 9.31
C ASP A 215 -16.29 10.47 8.49
N PHE A 216 -15.79 9.66 7.55
CA PHE A 216 -16.63 8.69 6.85
C PHE A 216 -17.14 7.63 7.82
N ALA A 217 -16.24 7.01 8.60
CA ALA A 217 -16.63 5.97 9.55
C ALA A 217 -17.64 6.44 10.59
N ARG A 218 -17.54 7.70 11.06
CA ARG A 218 -18.51 8.32 11.98
C ARG A 218 -19.92 8.39 11.38
N ARG A 219 -20.04 8.75 10.10
CA ARG A 219 -21.32 9.00 9.43
C ARG A 219 -21.85 7.82 8.61
N ALA A 220 -21.03 6.80 8.38
CA ALA A 220 -21.33 5.68 7.49
C ALA A 220 -22.68 5.02 7.83
N ARG A 221 -23.49 4.77 6.82
CA ARG A 221 -24.78 4.10 6.89
C ARG A 221 -24.83 2.96 5.90
N PRO A 222 -25.64 1.92 6.15
CA PRO A 222 -25.93 0.92 5.13
C PRO A 222 -26.27 1.58 3.79
N ASP A 223 -25.79 0.98 2.71
CA ASP A 223 -25.88 1.41 1.32
C ASP A 223 -24.99 2.57 0.86
N ASP A 224 -24.26 3.24 1.76
CA ASP A 224 -23.26 4.24 1.37
C ASP A 224 -22.26 3.63 0.39
N LEU A 225 -22.08 4.29 -0.76
CA LEU A 225 -21.21 3.84 -1.84
C LEU A 225 -19.78 4.32 -1.63
N CYS A 226 -18.83 3.40 -1.77
CA CYS A 226 -17.39 3.66 -1.77
C CYS A 226 -16.74 2.95 -2.95
N GLY A 227 -15.51 3.36 -3.25
CA GLY A 227 -14.63 2.63 -4.15
C GLY A 227 -13.50 1.97 -3.38
N MET A 228 -12.92 0.92 -3.92
CA MET A 228 -11.65 0.39 -3.46
C MET A 228 -10.77 -0.04 -4.63
N SER A 229 -9.45 0.08 -4.48
CA SER A 229 -8.50 -0.54 -5.41
C SER A 229 -7.43 -1.33 -4.69
N GLY A 230 -6.85 -2.31 -5.39
CA GLY A 230 -5.75 -3.15 -4.90
C GLY A 230 -5.95 -4.65 -5.22
N PRO A 231 -5.52 -5.56 -4.32
CA PRO A 231 -4.91 -5.27 -3.02
C PRO A 231 -3.47 -4.71 -3.15
N TYR A 232 -2.97 -4.13 -2.06
CA TYR A 232 -1.65 -3.51 -1.93
C TYR A 232 -0.95 -3.96 -0.64
N GLY A 233 0.31 -3.56 -0.49
CA GLY A 233 1.14 -3.91 0.66
C GLY A 233 1.70 -5.32 0.54
N LEU A 234 2.35 -5.79 1.60
CA LEU A 234 2.91 -7.13 1.66
C LEU A 234 2.40 -7.84 2.92
N GLY A 235 2.19 -9.14 2.80
CA GLY A 235 1.93 -10.05 3.90
C GLY A 235 3.21 -10.39 4.68
N ILE A 236 3.08 -11.33 5.60
CA ILE A 236 4.21 -11.86 6.36
C ILE A 236 4.94 -12.96 5.60
N ARG A 237 6.20 -13.20 5.94
CA ARG A 237 6.98 -14.33 5.42
C ARG A 237 7.04 -15.44 6.48
N PRO A 238 7.07 -16.73 6.08
CA PRO A 238 7.25 -17.82 7.02
C PRO A 238 8.53 -17.69 7.85
N ALA A 239 8.38 -17.87 9.16
CA ALA A 239 9.43 -17.79 10.16
C ALA A 239 9.13 -18.72 11.34
N SER A 240 10.17 -19.06 12.11
CA SER A 240 10.03 -19.84 13.34
C SER A 240 9.67 -18.96 14.55
N TRP A 241 9.88 -17.65 14.44
CA TRP A 241 9.54 -16.68 15.47
C TRP A 241 9.09 -15.34 14.87
N TYR A 242 8.02 -14.75 15.37
CA TYR A 242 7.44 -13.51 14.86
C TYR A 242 7.50 -12.37 15.88
N LEU A 243 7.99 -11.20 15.45
CA LEU A 243 7.73 -9.92 16.12
C LEU A 243 6.63 -9.20 15.35
N LEU A 244 5.46 -8.99 15.95
CA LEU A 244 4.43 -8.11 15.41
C LEU A 244 4.38 -6.87 16.30
N ALA A 245 4.58 -5.67 15.76
CA ALA A 245 4.61 -4.46 16.58
C ALA A 245 3.90 -3.29 15.88
N GLY A 246 3.03 -2.58 16.59
CA GLY A 246 2.37 -1.42 16.01
C GLY A 246 1.45 -0.68 16.96
N ASP A 247 0.92 0.43 16.47
CA ASP A 247 -0.10 1.24 17.17
C ASP A 247 -1.52 0.82 16.76
N GLU A 248 -2.53 1.55 17.22
CA GLU A 248 -3.94 1.25 16.97
C GLU A 248 -4.29 1.21 15.48
N THR A 249 -3.52 1.89 14.61
CA THR A 249 -3.72 1.86 13.15
C THR A 249 -3.25 0.54 12.53
N ALA A 250 -2.30 -0.14 13.18
CA ALA A 250 -1.76 -1.43 12.76
C ALA A 250 -2.48 -2.63 13.39
N LEU A 251 -3.24 -2.41 14.48
CA LEU A 251 -4.01 -3.45 15.17
C LEU A 251 -4.88 -4.31 14.21
N PRO A 252 -5.61 -3.77 13.22
CA PRO A 252 -6.38 -4.60 12.29
C PRO A 252 -5.53 -5.58 11.48
N ALA A 253 -4.31 -5.17 11.10
CA ALA A 253 -3.37 -6.01 10.36
C ALA A 253 -2.74 -7.06 11.27
N ILE A 254 -2.31 -6.68 12.47
CA ILE A 254 -1.78 -7.61 13.48
C ILE A 254 -2.83 -8.67 13.82
N ALA A 255 -4.08 -8.27 14.05
CA ALA A 255 -5.17 -9.20 14.34
C ALA A 255 -5.39 -10.21 13.21
N ARG A 256 -5.39 -9.75 11.95
CA ARG A 256 -5.51 -10.64 10.78
C ARG A 256 -4.31 -11.58 10.65
N ILE A 257 -3.09 -11.07 10.82
CA ILE A 257 -1.87 -11.88 10.77
C ILE A 257 -1.92 -12.98 11.84
N LEU A 258 -2.25 -12.64 13.08
CA LEU A 258 -2.35 -13.60 14.18
C LEU A 258 -3.36 -14.72 13.91
N GLU A 259 -4.48 -14.39 13.26
CA GLU A 259 -5.51 -15.36 12.86
C GLU A 259 -5.07 -16.30 11.73
N GLU A 260 -4.14 -15.87 10.88
CA GLU A 260 -3.61 -16.62 9.73
C GLU A 260 -2.30 -17.36 10.05
N LEU A 261 -1.67 -17.10 11.20
CA LEU A 261 -0.45 -17.78 11.60
C LEU A 261 -0.69 -19.28 11.87
N PRO A 262 0.32 -20.14 11.60
CA PRO A 262 0.27 -21.54 12.02
C PRO A 262 0.07 -21.70 13.52
N ASP A 263 -0.64 -22.75 13.95
CA ASP A 263 -0.92 -23.03 15.37
C ASP A 263 0.37 -23.20 16.22
N ASP A 264 1.47 -23.62 15.60
CA ASP A 264 2.77 -23.82 16.23
C ASP A 264 3.68 -22.57 16.17
N ALA A 265 3.18 -21.45 15.62
CA ALA A 265 3.91 -20.20 15.56
C ALA A 265 4.29 -19.70 16.95
N ARG A 266 5.49 -19.12 17.04
CA ARG A 266 6.05 -18.53 18.26
C ARG A 266 6.30 -17.06 18.04
N GLY A 267 6.19 -16.24 19.07
CA GLY A 267 6.43 -14.82 18.86
C GLY A 267 5.98 -13.91 19.99
N THR A 268 6.02 -12.62 19.70
CA THR A 268 5.44 -11.56 20.52
C THR A 268 4.70 -10.58 19.62
N ALA A 269 3.46 -10.24 20.00
CA ALA A 269 2.71 -9.12 19.43
C ALA A 269 2.67 -7.97 20.46
N LEU A 270 3.22 -6.81 20.10
CA LEU A 270 3.23 -5.59 20.89
C LEU A 270 2.27 -4.58 20.24
N ILE A 271 1.19 -4.26 20.93
CA ILE A 271 0.13 -3.41 20.36
C ILE A 271 -0.07 -2.20 21.26
N GLU A 272 0.30 -1.03 20.76
CA GLU A 272 0.04 0.24 21.43
C GLU A 272 -1.39 0.71 21.14
N VAL A 273 -2.10 1.08 22.19
CA VAL A 273 -3.45 1.67 22.13
C VAL A 273 -3.55 2.78 23.16
N GLU A 274 -4.59 3.60 23.08
CA GLU A 274 -4.75 4.73 24.00
C GLU A 274 -4.92 4.28 25.46
N ASP A 275 -5.82 3.32 25.70
CA ASP A 275 -6.11 2.76 27.02
C ASP A 275 -6.74 1.34 26.95
N ALA A 276 -6.97 0.70 28.10
CA ALA A 276 -7.50 -0.66 28.19
C ALA A 276 -8.89 -0.85 27.54
N ALA A 277 -9.66 0.23 27.32
CA ALA A 277 -10.95 0.13 26.64
C ALA A 277 -10.81 -0.08 25.12
N ASP A 278 -9.60 0.09 24.57
CA ASP A 278 -9.27 -0.13 23.17
C ASP A 278 -8.63 -1.50 22.89
N GLU A 279 -8.53 -2.36 23.91
CA GLU A 279 -8.12 -3.75 23.69
C GLU A 279 -9.21 -4.54 22.95
N LEU A 280 -8.78 -5.39 22.03
CA LEU A 280 -9.67 -6.33 21.35
C LEU A 280 -9.44 -7.76 21.82
N PRO A 281 -10.47 -8.61 21.85
CA PRO A 281 -10.24 -10.04 21.91
C PRO A 281 -9.56 -10.50 20.62
N LEU A 282 -8.34 -11.03 20.73
CA LEU A 282 -7.56 -11.53 19.60
C LEU A 282 -7.49 -13.06 19.64
N ARG A 283 -7.69 -13.67 18.48
CA ARG A 283 -7.32 -15.07 18.26
C ARG A 283 -5.84 -15.09 17.91
N THR A 284 -5.09 -15.95 18.60
CA THR A 284 -3.63 -16.01 18.48
C THR A 284 -3.16 -17.44 18.73
N PRO A 285 -2.11 -17.91 18.05
CA PRO A 285 -1.43 -19.15 18.41
C PRO A 285 -0.92 -19.10 19.85
N ALA A 286 -0.94 -20.25 20.55
CA ALA A 286 -0.54 -20.32 21.95
C ALA A 286 0.93 -19.95 22.19
N GLY A 287 1.79 -20.09 21.17
CA GLY A 287 3.20 -19.71 21.21
C GLY A 287 3.48 -18.22 21.01
N VAL A 288 2.47 -17.40 20.71
CA VAL A 288 2.62 -15.96 20.47
C VAL A 288 2.04 -15.18 21.65
N ALA A 289 2.91 -14.47 22.37
CA ALA A 289 2.50 -13.63 23.49
C ALA A 289 1.99 -12.27 23.00
N VAL A 290 0.73 -11.93 23.28
CA VAL A 290 0.16 -10.60 23.00
C VAL A 290 0.33 -9.70 24.22
N ARG A 291 0.86 -8.49 24.02
CA ARG A 291 1.03 -7.47 25.05
C ARG A 291 0.46 -6.14 24.58
N TRP A 292 -0.50 -5.63 25.33
CA TRP A 292 -1.08 -4.29 25.14
C TRP A 292 -0.23 -3.24 25.83
N LEU A 293 0.03 -2.14 25.14
CA LEU A 293 0.81 -1.00 25.63
C LEU A 293 -0.12 0.21 25.68
N HIS A 294 -0.49 0.66 26.89
CA HIS A 294 -1.46 1.74 27.06
C HIS A 294 -0.78 3.10 27.11
N ARG A 295 -0.98 3.93 26.09
CA ARG A 295 -0.34 5.24 25.92
C ARG A 295 -0.53 6.14 27.14
N ARG A 296 -1.75 6.17 27.71
CA ARG A 296 -2.10 7.05 28.84
C ARG A 296 -1.46 6.69 30.18
N SER A 297 -1.23 5.41 30.44
CA SER A 297 -0.75 4.91 31.74
C SER A 297 0.67 4.37 31.71
N ALA A 298 1.32 4.32 30.54
CA ALA A 298 2.66 3.77 30.39
C ALA A 298 3.73 4.56 31.17
N GLY A 299 3.52 5.85 31.44
CA GLY A 299 4.55 6.71 32.05
C GLY A 299 5.80 6.90 31.18
N MET A 300 5.72 6.51 29.91
CA MET A 300 6.79 6.56 28.91
C MET A 300 6.38 7.51 27.78
N ALA A 301 7.36 8.18 27.15
CA ALA A 301 7.09 9.07 26.04
C ALA A 301 6.71 8.30 24.77
N ASN A 302 7.27 7.10 24.58
CA ASN A 302 6.94 6.23 23.46
C ASN A 302 6.93 4.74 23.85
N PRO A 303 5.79 4.25 24.38
CA PRO A 303 5.69 2.90 24.92
C PRO A 303 6.07 1.80 23.91
N LEU A 304 5.63 1.93 22.66
CA LEU A 304 5.95 0.97 21.60
C LEU A 304 7.46 0.89 21.34
N VAL A 305 8.10 2.04 21.07
CA VAL A 305 9.54 2.11 20.76
C VAL A 305 10.37 1.60 21.92
N GLU A 306 10.06 2.01 23.15
CA GLU A 306 10.80 1.61 24.35
C GLU A 306 10.64 0.12 24.66
N THR A 307 9.43 -0.43 24.44
CA THR A 307 9.17 -1.86 24.66
C THR A 307 9.85 -2.74 23.62
N VAL A 308 9.85 -2.35 22.34
CA VAL A 308 10.58 -3.10 21.30
C VAL A 308 12.08 -3.09 21.60
N ARG A 309 12.63 -1.92 22.00
CA ARG A 309 14.06 -1.78 22.33
C ARG A 309 14.55 -2.61 23.51
N SER A 310 13.65 -2.94 24.43
CA SER A 310 13.95 -3.76 25.60
C SER A 310 13.58 -5.23 25.42
N LEU A 311 13.02 -5.61 24.26
CA LEU A 311 12.61 -6.98 23.99
C LEU A 311 13.84 -7.88 23.82
N THR A 312 13.86 -9.00 24.52
CA THR A 312 14.85 -10.05 24.26
C THR A 312 14.44 -10.82 23.01
N LEU A 313 15.19 -10.61 21.93
CA LEU A 313 15.00 -11.34 20.68
C LEU A 313 15.70 -12.71 20.73
N PRO A 314 15.25 -13.70 19.93
CA PRO A 314 15.99 -14.94 19.72
C PRO A 314 17.42 -14.66 19.24
N ALA A 315 18.37 -15.49 19.68
CA ALA A 315 19.77 -15.39 19.25
C ALA A 315 19.94 -15.64 17.74
N ASP A 316 19.09 -16.51 17.16
CA ASP A 316 19.00 -16.72 15.72
C ASP A 316 17.98 -15.75 15.10
N THR A 317 18.46 -14.62 14.59
CA THR A 317 17.63 -13.63 13.89
C THR A 317 17.27 -14.05 12.47
N ALA A 318 17.93 -15.05 11.89
CA ALA A 318 17.61 -15.54 10.54
C ALA A 318 16.31 -16.35 10.52
N GLY A 319 15.93 -16.95 11.65
CA GLY A 319 14.63 -17.60 11.87
C GLY A 319 13.49 -16.64 12.25
N LEU A 320 13.79 -15.36 12.49
CA LEU A 320 12.82 -14.36 12.92
C LEU A 320 12.21 -13.61 11.73
N PHE A 321 10.94 -13.22 11.84
CA PHE A 321 10.33 -12.21 10.98
C PHE A 321 9.71 -11.08 11.80
N ALA A 322 10.12 -9.84 11.52
CA ALA A 322 9.58 -8.64 12.15
C ALA A 322 8.59 -7.93 11.23
N TRP A 323 7.34 -7.80 11.66
CA TRP A 323 6.34 -6.98 11.02
C TRP A 323 6.04 -5.79 11.91
N VAL A 324 6.29 -4.58 11.42
CA VAL A 324 6.16 -3.34 12.20
C VAL A 324 5.40 -2.30 11.40
N ALA A 325 4.33 -1.76 11.98
CA ALA A 325 3.62 -0.64 11.39
C ALA A 325 3.14 0.36 12.45
N CYS A 326 3.47 1.63 12.26
CA CYS A 326 3.10 2.69 13.19
C CYS A 326 3.34 4.07 12.54
N GLU A 327 3.38 5.11 13.37
CA GLU A 327 3.79 6.45 13.00
C GLU A 327 5.20 6.51 12.39
N PHE A 328 5.38 7.38 11.38
CA PHE A 328 6.59 7.49 10.57
C PHE A 328 7.91 7.66 11.33
N ASP A 329 7.99 8.59 12.30
CA ASP A 329 9.23 8.87 13.03
C ASP A 329 9.55 7.73 14.01
N ASP A 330 8.51 7.11 14.58
CA ASP A 330 8.65 5.97 15.48
C ASP A 330 9.09 4.72 14.72
N LEU A 331 8.53 4.48 13.54
CA LEU A 331 8.96 3.41 12.64
C LEU A 331 10.43 3.57 12.25
N ALA A 332 10.88 4.80 11.97
CA ALA A 332 12.29 5.04 11.63
C ALA A 332 13.21 4.57 12.77
N ARG A 333 12.87 4.91 14.02
CA ARG A 333 13.61 4.49 15.23
C ARG A 333 13.58 2.98 15.46
N LEU A 334 12.42 2.35 15.23
CA LEU A 334 12.25 0.91 15.35
C LEU A 334 13.06 0.16 14.29
N ARG A 335 12.97 0.60 13.03
CA ARG A 335 13.69 0.00 11.90
C ARG A 335 15.21 0.10 12.06
N GLU A 336 15.71 1.23 12.54
CA GLU A 336 17.12 1.40 12.86
C GLU A 336 17.56 0.43 13.96
N HIS A 337 16.80 0.35 15.05
CA HIS A 337 17.10 -0.54 16.17
C HIS A 337 17.10 -2.02 15.75
N LEU A 338 16.07 -2.49 15.05
CA LEU A 338 15.93 -3.88 14.62
C LEU A 338 17.06 -4.30 13.65
N ARG A 339 17.52 -3.40 12.78
CA ARG A 339 18.72 -3.63 11.96
C ARG A 339 19.98 -3.73 12.83
N GLY A 340 20.10 -2.87 13.84
CA GLY A 340 21.20 -2.94 14.82
C GLY A 340 21.22 -4.25 15.62
N CYS A 341 20.07 -4.91 15.77
CA CYS A 341 19.96 -6.25 16.34
C CYS A 341 20.31 -7.38 15.36
N GLY A 342 20.68 -7.09 14.11
CA GLY A 342 21.04 -8.10 13.12
C GLY A 342 19.85 -8.76 12.42
N ILE A 343 18.69 -8.09 12.36
CA ILE A 343 17.55 -8.54 11.54
C ILE A 343 17.75 -8.03 10.11
N ASP A 344 17.84 -8.97 9.18
CA ASP A 344 18.03 -8.68 7.75
C ASP A 344 16.81 -8.01 7.12
N ARG A 345 17.04 -7.29 6.01
CA ARG A 345 16.00 -6.53 5.31
C ARG A 345 14.84 -7.40 4.83
N ASP A 346 15.10 -8.62 4.38
CA ASP A 346 14.09 -9.58 3.92
C ASP A 346 13.38 -10.31 5.08
N ARG A 347 13.90 -10.17 6.31
CA ARG A 347 13.30 -10.61 7.57
C ARG A 347 12.53 -9.52 8.31
N MET A 348 12.37 -8.36 7.70
CA MET A 348 11.64 -7.25 8.29
C MET A 348 10.76 -6.53 7.27
N LEU A 349 9.47 -6.41 7.60
CA LEU A 349 8.54 -5.50 6.95
C LEU A 349 8.21 -4.36 7.91
N ALA A 350 8.70 -3.16 7.61
CA ALA A 350 8.48 -1.96 8.41
C ALA A 350 7.81 -0.89 7.55
N VAL A 351 6.56 -0.52 7.87
CA VAL A 351 5.71 0.37 7.05
C VAL A 351 5.12 1.50 7.89
N ALA A 352 5.26 2.74 7.42
CA ALA A 352 4.68 3.89 8.11
C ALA A 352 3.22 4.02 7.67
N TYR A 353 2.28 3.94 8.60
CA TYR A 353 0.84 4.02 8.28
C TYR A 353 0.33 5.45 8.30
N TRP A 354 0.93 6.28 9.13
CA TRP A 354 0.57 7.67 9.28
C TRP A 354 1.77 8.48 9.75
N ARG A 355 1.61 9.80 9.78
CA ARG A 355 2.66 10.72 10.20
C ARG A 355 2.02 11.90 10.92
N ARG A 356 2.51 12.25 12.12
CA ARG A 356 1.97 13.37 12.90
C ARG A 356 2.18 14.72 12.20
N THR A 357 3.35 14.89 11.61
CA THR A 357 3.75 16.15 10.97
C THR A 357 3.92 15.94 9.47
N PRO A 358 3.18 16.67 8.61
CA PRO A 358 3.34 16.54 7.18
C PRO A 358 4.78 16.85 6.74
N PRO A 359 5.25 16.23 5.64
CA PRO A 359 6.55 16.56 5.08
C PRO A 359 6.60 18.07 4.75
N THR A 360 7.69 18.75 5.12
CA THR A 360 7.93 20.12 4.63
C THR A 360 8.07 20.10 3.10
N ALA A 361 7.64 21.15 2.41
CA ALA A 361 7.53 21.20 0.94
C ALA A 361 8.82 20.80 0.17
N SER A 362 10.00 20.82 0.80
CA SER A 362 11.27 20.34 0.25
C SER A 362 11.45 18.82 0.23
N SER A 363 10.58 18.05 0.90
CA SER A 363 10.67 16.59 1.06
C SER A 363 9.63 15.80 0.25
N VAL A 364 8.76 16.48 -0.51
CA VAL A 364 7.66 15.88 -1.29
C VAL A 364 8.16 15.05 -2.49
N ARG A 365 9.43 15.15 -2.88
CA ARG A 365 9.99 14.38 -4.01
C ARG A 365 10.24 12.88 -3.72
N GLY A 366 9.90 12.37 -2.54
CA GLY A 366 10.32 11.02 -2.11
C GLY A 366 9.23 10.05 -1.64
N THR A 367 7.94 10.37 -1.71
CA THR A 367 6.87 9.50 -1.16
C THR A 367 5.66 9.39 -2.07
N SER A 368 5.84 8.67 -3.17
CA SER A 368 4.75 8.04 -3.91
C SER A 368 5.20 6.62 -4.26
N GLY A 369 4.98 5.71 -3.30
CA GLY A 369 5.17 4.27 -3.40
C GLY A 369 3.89 3.55 -3.01
#